data_AF-A0A937DQ44-F1
#
_entry.id   AF-A0A937DQ44-F1
#
_cell.length_a   1.000
_cell.length_b   1.000
_cell.length_c   1.000
_cell.angle_alpha   90.00
_cell.angle_beta   90.00
_cell.angle_gamma   90.00
#
_symmetry.space_group_name_H-M   'P 1'
#
loop_
_entity.id
_entity.type
_entity.pdbx_description
1 polymer ?
#
loop_
_entity_poly.entity_id
_entity_poly.type
_entity_poly.pdbx_seq_one_letter_code
_entity_poly.pdbx_strand_id
1 'polypeptide(L)'
;MDNKFIVSARKYRPQNFSTVVGQSHITTTLKNAIKNNQLAHAFLFCGPRGVGKTTCARILAKTINCTNPTPDGEACNTCNSCVSFDAGTSLNIHELDAASNNSVEDIRTLVEQVRFAPQAGKYKVYI
;
A
#
# COMPACT_ATOMS: atom_id res chain seq x y z
N MET A 1 -24.53 -16.18 -11.89
CA MET A 1 -24.11 -14.78 -11.69
C MET A 1 -23.96 -14.59 -10.19
N ASP A 2 -22.75 -14.79 -9.68
CA ASP A 2 -22.49 -14.80 -8.23
C ASP A 2 -22.68 -13.41 -7.63
N ASN A 3 -23.77 -13.27 -6.88
CA ASN A 3 -24.06 -12.08 -6.09
C ASN A 3 -23.13 -12.10 -4.87
N LYS A 4 -21.85 -11.77 -5.09
CA LYS A 4 -20.82 -11.78 -4.06
C LYS A 4 -21.11 -10.64 -3.08
N PHE A 5 -21.78 -10.97 -1.98
CA PHE A 5 -22.02 -10.03 -0.88
C PHE A 5 -20.67 -9.55 -0.33
N ILE A 6 -20.37 -8.27 -0.54
CA ILE A 6 -19.18 -7.60 -0.02
C ILE A 6 -19.63 -6.54 0.98
N VAL A 7 -19.07 -6.60 2.19
CA VAL A 7 -19.33 -5.60 3.24
C VAL A 7 -18.96 -4.20 2.73
N SER A 8 -19.79 -3.19 2.98
CA SER A 8 -19.61 -1.81 2.50
C SER A 8 -18.22 -1.24 2.82
N ALA A 9 -17.67 -1.56 3.99
CA ALA A 9 -16.33 -1.15 4.42
C ALA A 9 -15.21 -1.66 3.49
N ARG A 10 -15.41 -2.79 2.82
CA ARG A 10 -14.48 -3.30 1.78
C ARG A 10 -14.85 -2.75 0.41
N LYS A 11 -16.14 -2.68 0.07
CA LYS A 11 -16.63 -2.21 -1.23
C LYS A 11 -16.20 -0.78 -1.54
N TYR A 12 -16.25 0.11 -0.55
CA TYR A 12 -15.92 1.53 -0.70
C TYR A 12 -14.53 1.89 -0.16
N ARG A 13 -13.65 0.89 0.06
CA ARG A 13 -12.28 1.18 0.51
C ARG A 13 -11.54 1.96 -0.60
N PRO A 14 -11.06 3.18 -0.33
CA PRO A 14 -10.33 3.99 -1.31
C PRO A 14 -9.17 3.24 -1.96
N GLN A 15 -9.04 3.36 -3.28
CA GLN A 15 -7.96 2.73 -4.06
C GLN A 15 -6.91 3.75 -4.53
N ASN A 16 -7.29 5.03 -4.58
CA ASN A 16 -6.43 6.13 -4.98
C ASN A 16 -6.44 7.21 -3.89
N PHE A 17 -5.38 8.02 -3.84
CA PHE A 17 -5.25 9.12 -2.89
C PHE A 17 -6.37 10.17 -3.04
N SER A 18 -6.81 10.46 -4.26
CA SER A 18 -7.96 11.33 -4.57
C SER A 18 -9.27 10.90 -3.91
N THR A 19 -9.45 9.59 -3.69
CA THR A 19 -10.68 9.02 -3.10
C THR A 19 -10.64 8.94 -1.57
N VAL A 20 -9.54 9.33 -0.94
CA VAL A 20 -9.42 9.38 0.53
C VAL A 20 -10.10 10.66 1.05
N VAL A 21 -11.12 10.49 1.88
CA VAL A 21 -11.91 11.60 2.42
C VAL A 21 -11.26 12.18 3.67
N GLY A 22 -11.17 13.51 3.75
CA GLY A 22 -10.81 14.24 4.97
C GLY A 22 -9.31 14.28 5.33
N GLN A 23 -8.42 13.71 4.50
CA GLN A 23 -6.98 13.63 4.76
C GLN A 23 -6.13 14.33 3.67
N SER A 24 -6.61 15.46 3.14
CA SER A 24 -6.00 16.16 1.99
C SER A 24 -4.54 16.55 2.21
N HIS A 25 -4.19 16.99 3.43
CA HIS A 25 -2.81 17.34 3.78
C HIS A 25 -1.88 16.13 3.60
N ILE A 26 -2.24 14.98 4.16
CA ILE A 26 -1.42 13.76 4.12
C ILE A 26 -1.30 13.25 2.68
N THR A 27 -2.42 13.17 1.95
CA THR A 27 -2.42 12.67 0.57
C THR A 27 -1.59 13.57 -0.36
N THR A 28 -1.60 14.89 -0.13
CA THR A 28 -0.82 15.84 -0.92
C THR A 28 0.68 15.67 -0.64
N THR A 29 1.08 15.55 0.63
CA THR A 29 2.48 15.29 0.98
C THR A 29 2.99 14.00 0.37
N LEU A 30 2.21 12.91 0.44
CA LEU A 30 2.60 11.63 -0.15
C LEU A 30 2.71 11.70 -1.67
N LYS A 31 1.74 12.34 -2.35
CA LYS A 31 1.80 12.58 -3.80
C LYS A 31 3.06 13.35 -4.19
N ASN A 32 3.37 14.43 -3.46
CA ASN A 32 4.53 15.26 -3.74
C ASN A 32 5.84 14.49 -3.51
N ALA A 33 5.92 13.68 -2.44
CA ALA A 33 7.09 12.83 -2.18
C ALA A 33 7.34 11.83 -3.33
N ILE A 34 6.29 11.25 -3.90
CA ILE A 34 6.39 10.35 -5.06
C ILE A 34 6.84 11.12 -6.31
N LYS A 35 6.20 12.25 -6.62
CA LYS A 35 6.53 13.08 -7.80
C LYS A 35 7.96 13.59 -7.78
N ASN A 36 8.42 14.04 -6.62
CA ASN A 36 9.77 14.60 -6.45
C ASN A 36 10.83 13.52 -6.21
N ASN A 37 10.46 12.23 -6.23
CA ASN A 37 11.35 11.11 -5.93
C ASN A 37 12.04 11.23 -4.55
N GLN A 38 11.33 11.83 -3.58
CA GLN A 38 11.75 12.03 -2.19
C GLN A 38 11.05 11.02 -1.26
N LEU A 39 11.12 9.74 -1.62
CA LEU A 39 10.47 8.68 -0.86
C LEU A 39 11.34 8.29 0.36
N ALA A 40 10.77 8.36 1.56
CA ALA A 40 11.41 7.84 2.76
C ALA A 40 11.44 6.30 2.76
N HIS A 41 12.38 5.72 3.52
CA HIS A 41 12.48 4.26 3.68
C HIS A 41 11.41 3.70 4.62
N ALA A 42 10.84 4.51 5.51
CA ALA A 42 9.84 4.12 6.49
C ALA A 42 8.78 5.21 6.68
N PHE A 43 7.53 4.79 6.87
CA PHE A 43 6.39 5.66 7.15
C PHE A 43 5.64 5.12 8.36
N LEU A 44 5.38 5.98 9.35
CA LEU A 44 4.55 5.65 10.51
C LEU A 44 3.21 6.38 10.40
N PHE A 45 2.14 5.64 10.17
CA PHE A 45 0.78 6.18 10.16
C PHE A 45 0.16 6.07 11.55
N CYS A 46 -0.12 7.21 12.19
CA CYS A 46 -0.72 7.28 13.52
C CYS A 46 -2.19 7.74 13.49
N GLY A 47 -2.98 7.35 14.49
CA GLY A 47 -4.35 7.81 14.68
C GLY A 47 -5.36 6.72 15.08
N PRO A 48 -6.62 7.07 15.37
CA PRO A 48 -7.66 6.14 15.81
C PRO A 48 -7.98 5.01 14.80
N ARG A 49 -8.67 3.95 15.25
CA ARG A 49 -9.15 2.89 14.34
C ARG A 49 -10.14 3.46 13.34
N GLY A 50 -10.04 3.03 12.07
CA GLY A 50 -10.99 3.42 11.02
C GLY A 50 -10.64 4.70 10.24
N VAL A 51 -9.62 5.47 10.63
CA VAL A 51 -9.27 6.74 9.95
C VAL A 51 -8.51 6.59 8.62
N GLY A 52 -8.33 5.35 8.13
CA GLY A 52 -7.71 5.09 6.82
C GLY A 52 -6.20 4.83 6.82
N LYS A 53 -5.55 4.64 7.98
CA LYS A 53 -4.09 4.39 8.10
C LYS A 53 -3.57 3.30 7.16
N THR A 54 -4.09 2.08 7.28
CA THR A 54 -3.71 0.93 6.43
C THR A 54 -4.11 1.17 4.97
N THR A 55 -5.20 1.91 4.72
CA THR A 55 -5.61 2.26 3.36
C THR A 55 -4.59 3.19 2.70
N CYS A 56 -4.13 4.25 3.39
CA CYS A 56 -3.09 5.13 2.87
C CYS A 56 -1.77 4.39 2.62
N ALA A 57 -1.37 3.50 3.54
CA ALA A 57 -0.18 2.66 3.36
C ALA A 57 -0.28 1.78 2.10
N ARG A 58 -1.45 1.14 1.88
CA ARG A 58 -1.73 0.32 0.69
C ARG A 58 -1.71 1.14 -0.61
N ILE A 59 -2.33 2.31 -0.62
CA ILE A 59 -2.32 3.21 -1.80
C ILE A 59 -0.89 3.64 -2.12
N LEU A 60 -0.09 3.99 -1.11
CA LEU A 60 1.31 4.35 -1.28
C LEU A 60 2.12 3.19 -1.88
N ALA A 61 2.02 2.00 -1.29
CA ALA A 61 2.71 0.79 -1.75
C ALA A 61 2.37 0.45 -3.21
N LYS A 62 1.09 0.56 -3.58
CA LYS A 62 0.62 0.37 -4.95
C LYS A 62 1.20 1.41 -5.90
N THR A 63 1.22 2.67 -5.48
CA THR A 63 1.64 3.79 -6.32
C THR A 63 3.14 3.75 -6.61
N ILE A 64 3.99 3.42 -5.62
CA ILE A 64 5.45 3.40 -5.82
C ILE A 64 5.96 2.24 -6.69
N ASN A 65 5.18 1.15 -6.80
CA ASN A 65 5.48 0.01 -7.67
C ASN A 65 4.71 0.05 -9.00
N CYS A 66 3.84 1.04 -9.20
CA CYS A 66 3.15 1.26 -10.45
C CYS A 66 4.14 1.59 -11.57
N THR A 67 4.03 0.92 -12.71
CA THR A 67 4.93 1.15 -13.86
C THR A 67 4.59 2.39 -14.67
N ASN A 68 3.32 2.80 -14.63
CA ASN A 68 2.84 3.97 -15.38
C ASN A 68 2.00 4.88 -14.48
N PRO A 69 2.57 5.51 -13.44
CA PRO A 69 1.82 6.40 -12.57
C PRO A 69 1.26 7.59 -13.37
N THR A 70 0.10 8.09 -12.97
CA THR A 70 -0.52 9.26 -13.57
C THR A 70 0.29 10.54 -13.29
N PRO A 71 0.13 11.61 -14.09
CA PRO A 71 0.79 12.90 -13.83
C PRO A 71 0.48 13.48 -12.43
N ASP A 72 -0.63 13.06 -11.84
CA ASP A 72 -1.07 13.45 -10.50
C ASP A 72 -0.41 12.65 -9.37
N GLY A 73 0.48 11.72 -9.69
CA GLY A 73 1.16 10.88 -8.70
C GLY A 73 0.23 9.79 -8.14
N GLU A 74 -0.68 9.27 -8.95
CA GLU A 74 -1.55 8.14 -8.59
C GLU A 74 -1.23 6.89 -9.41
N ALA A 75 -1.57 5.71 -8.88
CA ALA A 75 -1.45 4.44 -9.59
C ALA A 75 -2.41 4.38 -10.80
N CYS A 76 -1.99 3.78 -11.92
CA CYS A 76 -2.84 3.66 -13.11
C CYS A 76 -3.97 2.63 -12.99
N ASN A 77 -3.88 1.71 -12.02
CA ASN A 77 -4.84 0.62 -11.82
C ASN A 77 -4.94 -0.41 -12.97
N THR A 78 -4.15 -0.28 -14.03
CA THR A 78 -4.21 -1.16 -15.22
C THR A 78 -2.93 -1.96 -15.46
N CYS A 79 -1.79 -1.54 -14.90
CA CYS A 79 -0.54 -2.27 -15.07
C CYS A 79 -0.51 -3.56 -14.25
N ASN A 80 0.35 -4.50 -14.64
CA ASN A 80 0.48 -5.79 -13.95
C ASN A 80 0.77 -5.66 -12.45
N SER A 81 1.54 -4.65 -12.03
CA SER A 81 1.79 -4.41 -10.60
C SER A 81 0.52 -3.98 -9.85
N CYS A 82 -0.29 -3.10 -10.44
CA CYS A 82 -1.55 -2.67 -9.83
C CYS A 82 -2.56 -3.81 -9.75
N VAL A 83 -2.71 -4.56 -10.84
CA VAL A 83 -3.67 -5.68 -10.94
C VAL A 83 -3.29 -6.80 -9.97
N SER A 84 -2.02 -7.19 -9.91
CA SER A 84 -1.55 -8.21 -8.97
C SER A 84 -1.69 -7.76 -7.51
N PHE A 85 -1.48 -6.47 -7.21
CA PHE A 85 -1.73 -5.94 -5.88
C PHE A 85 -3.21 -6.01 -5.48
N ASP A 86 -4.12 -5.61 -6.37
CA ASP A 86 -5.56 -5.66 -6.11
C ASP A 86 -6.08 -7.09 -5.99
N ALA A 87 -5.47 -8.03 -6.73
CA ALA A 87 -5.75 -9.47 -6.63
C ALA A 87 -5.12 -10.13 -5.40
N GLY A 88 -4.25 -9.43 -4.65
CA GLY A 88 -3.53 -9.99 -3.50
C GLY A 88 -2.43 -10.98 -3.86
N THR A 89 -1.97 -10.99 -5.11
CA THR A 89 -0.94 -11.89 -5.64
C THR A 89 0.41 -11.20 -5.90
N SER A 90 0.54 -9.94 -5.48
CA SER A 90 1.80 -9.20 -5.58
C SER A 90 2.89 -9.84 -4.71
N LEU A 91 4.03 -10.14 -5.32
CA LEU A 91 5.20 -10.72 -4.63
C LEU A 91 6.05 -9.68 -3.90
N ASN A 92 5.77 -8.39 -4.08
CA ASN A 92 6.63 -7.31 -3.57
C ASN A 92 5.95 -6.47 -2.50
N ILE A 93 4.68 -6.75 -2.18
CA ILE A 93 3.95 -6.05 -1.14
C ILE A 93 3.42 -7.10 -0.17
N HIS A 94 3.96 -7.08 1.05
CA HIS A 94 3.62 -7.99 2.13
C HIS A 94 2.83 -7.22 3.19
N GLU A 95 1.58 -7.61 3.43
CA GLU A 95 0.75 -7.05 4.51
C GLU A 95 0.81 -8.00 5.70
N LEU A 96 1.35 -7.52 6.83
CA LEU A 96 1.58 -8.29 8.04
C LEU A 96 0.66 -7.79 9.15
N ASP A 97 -0.10 -8.70 9.75
CA ASP A 97 -0.86 -8.36 10.94
C ASP A 97 0.03 -8.48 12.18
N ALA A 98 0.59 -7.35 12.61
CA ALA A 98 1.44 -7.27 13.80
C ALA A 98 0.72 -7.67 15.09
N ALA A 99 -0.62 -7.63 15.16
CA ALA A 99 -1.36 -8.10 16.33
C ALA A 99 -1.34 -9.64 16.45
N SER A 100 -1.20 -10.32 15.32
CA SER A 100 -1.19 -11.78 15.20
C SER A 100 0.24 -12.36 15.11
N ASN A 101 1.20 -11.56 14.65
CA ASN A 101 2.62 -11.91 14.48
C ASN A 101 3.48 -11.06 15.44
N ASN A 102 3.26 -11.23 16.74
CA ASN A 102 3.80 -10.35 17.79
C ASN A 102 5.02 -10.95 18.52
N SER A 103 5.52 -12.10 18.08
CA SER A 103 6.68 -12.73 18.73
C SER A 103 8.00 -12.14 18.21
N VAL A 104 9.06 -12.28 19.02
CA VAL A 104 10.42 -11.89 18.61
C VAL A 104 10.90 -12.75 17.43
N GLU A 105 10.38 -13.96 17.27
CA GLU A 105 10.77 -14.84 16.17
C GLU A 105 10.15 -14.41 14.83
N ASP A 106 8.91 -13.91 14.88
CA ASP A 106 8.23 -13.37 13.69
C ASP A 106 9.01 -12.19 13.11
N ILE A 107 9.49 -11.27 13.98
CA ILE A 107 10.26 -10.12 13.51
C ILE A 107 11.65 -10.50 12.98
N ARG A 108 12.29 -11.53 13.55
CA ARG A 108 13.57 -12.06 13.01
C ARG A 108 13.39 -12.62 11.61
N THR A 109 12.37 -13.45 11.44
CA THR A 109 11.99 -14.01 10.13
C THR A 109 11.72 -12.91 9.12
N LEU A 110 11.02 -11.85 9.53
CA LEU A 110 10.78 -10.69 8.68
C LEU A 110 12.08 -10.00 8.24
N VAL A 111 12.98 -9.72 9.19
CA VAL A 111 14.27 -9.07 8.92
C VAL A 111 15.12 -9.89 7.96
N GLU A 112 15.07 -11.22 8.03
CA GLU A 112 15.74 -12.11 7.08
C GLU A 112 15.13 -12.00 5.68
N GLN A 113 13.80 -12.01 5.57
CA GLN A 113 13.10 -11.88 4.29
C GLN A 113 13.37 -10.54 3.59
N VAL A 114 13.55 -9.45 4.35
CA VAL A 114 13.81 -8.10 3.80
C VAL A 114 15.13 -8.05 3.03
N ARG A 115 16.10 -8.93 3.32
CA ARG A 115 17.43 -8.94 2.67
C ARG A 115 17.38 -9.33 1.19
N PHE A 116 16.32 -10.03 0.77
CA PHE A 116 16.17 -10.45 -0.62
C PHE A 116 15.56 -9.34 -1.47
N ALA A 117 16.22 -9.04 -2.59
CA ALA A 117 15.76 -8.07 -3.58
C ALA A 117 14.33 -8.38 -4.08
N PRO A 118 13.56 -7.36 -4.49
CA PRO A 118 12.22 -7.55 -5.05
C PRO A 118 12.28 -8.43 -6.31
N GLN A 119 11.34 -9.37 -6.41
CA GLN A 119 11.22 -10.28 -7.56
C GLN A 119 10.61 -9.57 -8.78
N ALA A 120 9.82 -8.51 -8.55
CA ALA A 120 9.28 -7.66 -9.61
C ALA A 120 9.11 -6.21 -9.13
N GLY A 121 9.10 -5.24 -10.04
CA GLY A 121 8.97 -3.83 -9.64
C GLY A 121 10.22 -3.26 -8.96
N LYS A 122 10.06 -2.11 -8.30
CA LYS A 122 11.19 -1.30 -7.81
C LYS A 122 11.41 -1.41 -6.31
N TYR A 123 10.34 -1.58 -5.54
CA TYR A 123 10.37 -1.58 -4.09
C TYR A 123 9.76 -2.86 -3.53
N LYS A 124 10.38 -3.41 -2.50
CA LYS A 124 9.79 -4.42 -1.62
C LYS A 124 9.19 -3.71 -0.42
N VAL A 125 7.88 -3.83 -0.23
CA VAL A 125 7.11 -3.07 0.75
C VAL A 125 6.53 -4.01 1.78
N TYR A 126 6.67 -3.63 3.04
CA TYR A 126 6.05 -4.31 4.18
C TYR A 126 5.09 -3.32 4.84
N ILE A 127 3.84 -3.74 5.01
CA ILE A 127 2.74 -2.93 5.58
C ILE A 127 2.32 -3.57 6.90
#